data_AF-A0A1K2IHQ0-F1
#
_entry.id   AF-A0A1K2IHQ0-F1
#
_cell.length_a   1.000
_cell.length_b   1.000
_cell.length_c   1.000
_cell.angle_alpha   90.00
_cell.angle_beta   90.00
_cell.angle_gamma   90.00
#
_symmetry.space_group_name_H-M   'P 1'
#
loop_
_entity.id
_entity.type
_entity.pdbx_description
1 polymer ?
#
loop_
_entity_poly.entity_id
_entity_poly.type
_entity_poly.pdbx_seq_one_letter_code
_entity_poly.pdbx_strand_id
1 'polypeptide(L)'
;MRKYYLILLALLITIMSYAQMGVGTTFPDESAQLDVVSNDKGILIPRVTLQNSTDTTTISSDLLSNPISLLVYNTKASGDLIEGYHYWNGSKWLRLINSDDSNGVVTTLVDNNDGTFTYTSENNTQTTFDADGDLIDNNNGTFTYTNAANTVTTFDAKLTSVIDNSDGTYTITDDFGISITIGGATETTTTLVDNNDGTFTYTSEDNTQTTLTSGSLTNNGDGSYTFTDATGINTTILASTGLAIEPWNGVDDNGPATDNTEDIYTLGDVGIGTNTPSATLEVNGNVIIGNGGTAIRRSLSTTAVLDFPDRRVINQPELTITLAGANIGDVLCLGVPPAAMITFAYYIAWVSSPNVITIKQRNSSYNPSDSDAPPATFRVTVFQY
;
A
#
# COMPACT_ATOMS: atom_id res chain seq x y z
N MET A 1 -52.95 3.87 -109.93
CA MET A 1 -52.58 3.89 -108.50
C MET A 1 -53.50 3.09 -107.56
N ARG A 2 -54.73 2.72 -107.95
CA ARG A 2 -55.73 2.14 -107.01
C ARG A 2 -55.58 0.66 -106.59
N LYS A 3 -54.78 -0.17 -107.28
CA LYS A 3 -54.73 -1.63 -107.00
C LYS A 3 -53.81 -2.06 -105.85
N TYR A 4 -52.84 -1.23 -105.47
CA TYR A 4 -51.85 -1.59 -104.44
C TYR A 4 -52.33 -1.31 -103.01
N TYR A 5 -53.26 -0.35 -102.83
CA TYR A 5 -53.83 -0.03 -101.52
C TYR A 5 -54.67 -1.17 -100.93
N LEU A 6 -55.32 -1.97 -101.76
CA LEU A 6 -56.09 -3.14 -101.33
C LEU A 6 -55.21 -4.27 -100.80
N ILE A 7 -53.99 -4.42 -101.35
CA ILE A 7 -53.03 -5.43 -100.89
C ILE A 7 -52.36 -4.97 -99.58
N LEU A 8 -52.07 -3.67 -99.44
CA LEU A 8 -51.57 -3.10 -98.18
C LEU A 8 -52.62 -3.16 -97.06
N LEU A 9 -53.90 -2.97 -97.40
CA LEU A 9 -55.03 -3.13 -96.48
C LEU A 9 -55.23 -4.60 -96.06
N ALA A 10 -55.02 -5.55 -96.98
CA ALA A 10 -55.11 -6.97 -96.69
C ALA A 10 -53.93 -7.50 -95.84
N LEU A 11 -52.76 -6.86 -95.93
CA LEU A 11 -51.56 -7.24 -95.17
C LEU A 11 -51.57 -6.70 -93.71
N LEU A 12 -52.45 -5.74 -93.39
CA LEU A 12 -52.58 -5.18 -92.03
C LEU A 12 -53.54 -5.96 -91.11
N ILE A 13 -54.20 -7.02 -91.58
CA ILE A 13 -55.26 -7.72 -90.83
C ILE A 13 -54.78 -9.01 -90.14
N THR A 14 -53.51 -9.39 -90.23
CA THR A 14 -52.99 -10.56 -89.50
C THR A 14 -52.55 -10.19 -88.09
N ILE A 15 -53.50 -9.89 -87.20
CA ILE A 15 -53.30 -9.87 -85.75
C ILE A 15 -53.73 -11.22 -85.18
N MET A 16 -52.81 -11.91 -84.49
CA MET A 16 -53.12 -13.12 -83.74
C MET A 16 -54.02 -12.73 -82.55
N SER A 17 -55.28 -13.19 -82.55
CA SER A 17 -56.17 -13.05 -81.40
C SER A 17 -55.98 -14.25 -80.46
N TYR A 18 -55.45 -14.01 -79.26
CA TYR A 18 -55.58 -14.96 -78.17
C TYR A 18 -57.01 -14.83 -77.64
N ALA A 19 -57.78 -15.92 -77.67
CA ALA A 19 -59.15 -15.94 -77.14
C ALA A 19 -59.16 -16.74 -75.84
N GLN A 20 -59.48 -16.09 -74.72
CA GLN A 20 -59.89 -16.79 -73.50
C GLN A 20 -61.25 -17.47 -73.71
N MET A 21 -61.50 -18.57 -73.01
CA MET A 21 -62.78 -19.30 -73.13
C MET A 21 -63.77 -18.81 -72.06
N GLY A 22 -64.75 -18.02 -72.47
CA GLY A 22 -65.94 -17.73 -71.67
C GLY A 22 -67.06 -18.71 -71.94
N VAL A 23 -67.61 -19.33 -70.90
CA VAL A 23 -68.82 -20.14 -70.98
C VAL A 23 -69.90 -19.49 -70.11
N GLY A 24 -70.95 -18.97 -70.75
CA GLY A 24 -72.01 -18.24 -70.04
C GLY A 24 -71.71 -16.77 -69.74
N THR A 25 -70.55 -16.25 -70.17
CA THR A 25 -70.19 -14.83 -70.13
C THR A 25 -69.57 -14.37 -71.45
N THR A 26 -69.85 -13.14 -71.88
CA THR A 26 -69.17 -12.48 -73.00
C THR A 26 -67.97 -11.63 -72.55
N PHE A 27 -67.76 -11.52 -71.24
CA PHE A 27 -66.64 -10.80 -70.64
C PHE A 27 -66.00 -11.69 -69.57
N PRO A 28 -65.19 -12.69 -69.98
CA PRO A 28 -64.47 -13.54 -69.04
C PRO A 28 -63.47 -12.70 -68.23
N ASP A 29 -63.24 -13.07 -66.98
CA ASP A 29 -62.19 -12.43 -66.16
C ASP A 29 -60.82 -12.49 -66.87
N GLU A 30 -60.09 -11.38 -66.87
CA GLU A 30 -58.80 -11.26 -67.56
C GLU A 30 -57.73 -12.23 -66.99
N SER A 31 -57.89 -12.67 -65.75
CA SER A 31 -57.00 -13.64 -65.10
C SER A 31 -57.36 -15.11 -65.38
N ALA A 32 -58.48 -15.38 -66.06
CA ALA A 32 -58.99 -16.73 -66.30
C ALA A 32 -58.79 -17.18 -67.76
N GLN A 33 -58.14 -18.33 -67.94
CA GLN A 33 -58.08 -19.01 -69.24
C GLN A 33 -59.41 -19.68 -69.62
N LEU A 34 -60.19 -20.09 -68.60
CA LEU A 34 -61.55 -20.59 -68.69
C LEU A 34 -62.38 -19.94 -67.56
N ASP A 35 -63.42 -19.19 -67.93
CA ASP A 35 -64.38 -18.60 -67.01
C ASP A 35 -65.78 -19.18 -67.29
N VAL A 36 -66.42 -19.74 -66.26
CA VAL A 36 -67.73 -20.39 -66.38
C VAL A 36 -68.71 -19.71 -65.43
N VAL A 37 -69.65 -18.95 -65.99
CA VAL A 37 -70.64 -18.19 -65.23
C VAL A 37 -72.04 -18.76 -65.46
N SER A 38 -72.69 -19.20 -64.39
CA SER A 38 -74.07 -19.68 -64.39
C SER A 38 -74.68 -19.54 -62.98
N ASN A 39 -75.98 -19.26 -62.90
CA ASN A 39 -76.70 -19.17 -61.62
C ASN A 39 -77.29 -20.51 -61.17
N ASP A 40 -77.33 -21.51 -62.04
CA ASP A 40 -78.06 -22.76 -61.85
C ASP A 40 -77.33 -24.01 -62.38
N LYS A 41 -76.10 -23.87 -62.92
CA LYS A 41 -75.27 -24.98 -63.42
C LYS A 41 -73.87 -24.91 -62.81
N GLY A 42 -73.27 -26.08 -62.60
CA GLY A 42 -71.88 -26.23 -62.17
C GLY A 42 -70.99 -26.83 -63.26
N ILE A 43 -69.72 -27.02 -62.93
CA ILE A 43 -68.73 -27.68 -63.81
C ILE A 43 -68.62 -29.15 -63.42
N LEU A 44 -68.82 -30.05 -64.40
CA LEU A 44 -68.44 -31.45 -64.24
C LEU A 44 -66.97 -31.62 -64.59
N ILE A 45 -66.15 -31.72 -63.56
CA ILE A 45 -64.75 -32.15 -63.68
C ILE A 45 -64.72 -33.61 -64.16
N PRO A 46 -63.75 -34.02 -64.99
CA PRO A 46 -63.62 -35.39 -65.46
C PRO A 46 -63.73 -36.41 -64.32
N ARG A 47 -64.65 -37.37 -64.48
CA ARG A 47 -64.92 -38.44 -63.54
C ARG A 47 -64.22 -39.70 -64.03
N VAL A 48 -63.21 -40.16 -63.30
CA VAL A 48 -62.36 -41.29 -63.68
C VAL A 48 -62.25 -42.28 -62.53
N THR A 49 -61.89 -43.53 -62.84
CA THR A 49 -61.64 -44.56 -61.83
C THR A 49 -60.14 -44.74 -61.70
N LEU A 50 -59.50 -44.00 -60.79
CA LEU A 50 -58.07 -44.12 -60.53
C LEU A 50 -57.77 -45.47 -59.87
N GLN A 51 -56.65 -46.08 -60.22
CA GLN A 51 -56.27 -47.41 -59.73
C GLN A 51 -55.55 -47.35 -58.37
N ASN A 52 -54.72 -46.35 -58.15
CA ASN A 52 -53.97 -46.07 -56.91
C ASN A 52 -53.44 -44.64 -56.91
N SER A 53 -52.83 -44.17 -55.81
CA SER A 53 -52.33 -42.80 -55.72
C SER A 53 -51.21 -42.46 -56.69
N THR A 54 -50.52 -43.43 -57.30
CA THR A 54 -49.47 -43.19 -58.31
C THR A 54 -49.93 -43.42 -59.75
N ASP A 55 -51.24 -43.54 -59.98
CA ASP A 55 -51.81 -43.82 -61.30
C ASP A 55 -51.52 -42.70 -62.32
N THR A 56 -50.65 -43.01 -63.30
CA THR A 56 -50.30 -42.12 -64.42
C THR A 56 -50.91 -42.53 -65.74
N THR A 57 -51.72 -43.60 -65.80
CA THR A 57 -52.17 -44.19 -67.07
C THR A 57 -53.65 -43.97 -67.34
N THR A 58 -54.48 -43.81 -66.30
CA THR A 58 -55.94 -43.68 -66.46
C THR A 58 -56.38 -42.44 -67.25
N ILE A 59 -55.66 -41.33 -67.16
CA ILE A 59 -56.07 -40.06 -67.80
C ILE A 59 -55.45 -39.89 -69.20
N SER A 60 -54.22 -40.33 -69.40
CA SER A 60 -53.57 -40.37 -70.72
C SER A 60 -52.49 -41.43 -70.75
N SER A 61 -52.52 -42.29 -71.76
CA SER A 61 -51.45 -43.27 -72.03
C SER A 61 -50.19 -42.64 -72.63
N ASP A 62 -50.31 -41.43 -73.17
CA ASP A 62 -49.29 -40.83 -74.04
C ASP A 62 -48.41 -39.84 -73.29
N LEU A 63 -48.69 -39.60 -72.00
CA LEU A 63 -47.93 -38.74 -71.12
C LEU A 63 -46.99 -39.58 -70.24
N LEU A 64 -45.73 -39.13 -70.12
CA LEU A 64 -44.76 -39.74 -69.19
C LEU A 64 -45.17 -39.55 -67.71
N SER A 65 -45.96 -38.52 -67.41
CA SER A 65 -46.56 -38.25 -66.09
C SER A 65 -47.76 -37.32 -66.23
N ASN A 66 -48.69 -37.37 -65.28
CA ASN A 66 -49.80 -36.43 -65.22
C ASN A 66 -49.29 -34.98 -64.99
N PRO A 67 -49.90 -33.97 -65.62
CA PRO A 67 -49.63 -32.57 -65.31
C PRO A 67 -49.92 -32.23 -63.84
N ILE A 68 -49.05 -31.44 -63.21
CA ILE A 68 -49.28 -30.93 -61.85
C ILE A 68 -50.56 -30.10 -61.82
N SER A 69 -51.33 -30.23 -60.74
CA SER A 69 -52.61 -29.57 -60.53
C SER A 69 -53.75 -30.06 -61.44
N LEU A 70 -53.56 -31.17 -62.16
CA LEU A 70 -54.66 -31.83 -62.86
C LEU A 70 -55.70 -32.31 -61.85
N LEU A 71 -56.95 -31.89 -62.01
CA LEU A 71 -58.07 -32.19 -61.10
C LEU A 71 -59.03 -33.20 -61.73
N VAL A 72 -59.37 -34.24 -60.97
CA VAL A 72 -60.39 -35.23 -61.34
C VAL A 72 -61.29 -35.55 -60.14
N TYR A 73 -62.48 -36.08 -60.43
CA TYR A 73 -63.27 -36.77 -59.42
C TYR A 73 -63.04 -38.28 -59.56
N ASN A 74 -62.44 -38.89 -58.53
CA ASN A 74 -62.28 -40.33 -58.44
C ASN A 74 -63.61 -40.97 -58.05
N THR A 75 -64.13 -41.88 -58.87
CA THR A 75 -65.48 -42.45 -58.73
C THR A 75 -65.56 -43.70 -57.86
N LYS A 76 -64.42 -44.26 -57.44
CA LYS A 76 -64.39 -45.48 -56.64
C LYS A 76 -63.13 -45.54 -55.79
N ALA A 77 -63.26 -46.00 -54.54
CA ALA A 77 -62.10 -46.34 -53.73
C ALA A 77 -61.27 -47.47 -54.38
N SER A 78 -59.96 -47.27 -54.50
CA SER A 78 -59.03 -48.24 -55.09
C SER A 78 -57.63 -48.02 -54.51
N GLY A 79 -57.00 -49.08 -54.01
CA GLY A 79 -55.72 -48.98 -53.31
C GLY A 79 -55.82 -48.08 -52.07
N ASP A 80 -54.97 -47.07 -52.01
CA ASP A 80 -54.93 -46.03 -50.96
C ASP A 80 -55.83 -44.82 -51.26
N LEU A 81 -56.55 -44.82 -52.39
CA LEU A 81 -57.48 -43.77 -52.76
C LEU A 81 -58.88 -44.03 -52.23
N ILE A 82 -59.51 -42.95 -51.76
CA ILE A 82 -60.93 -42.90 -51.40
C ILE A 82 -61.69 -42.23 -52.57
N GLU A 83 -63.01 -42.39 -52.63
CA GLU A 83 -63.84 -41.62 -53.57
C GLU A 83 -63.76 -40.11 -53.26
N GLY A 84 -63.79 -39.26 -54.30
CA GLY A 84 -63.85 -37.80 -54.13
C GLY A 84 -62.92 -37.03 -55.07
N TYR A 85 -62.81 -35.72 -54.85
CA TYR A 85 -61.93 -34.84 -55.63
C TYR A 85 -60.46 -35.09 -55.32
N HIS A 86 -59.69 -35.38 -56.36
CA HIS A 86 -58.25 -35.60 -56.29
C HIS A 86 -57.52 -34.72 -57.29
N TYR A 87 -56.37 -34.20 -56.88
CA TYR A 87 -55.45 -33.49 -57.77
C TYR A 87 -54.08 -34.16 -57.80
N TRP A 88 -53.42 -34.09 -58.94
CA TRP A 88 -52.05 -34.58 -59.08
C TRP A 88 -51.06 -33.55 -58.54
N ASN A 89 -50.25 -33.93 -57.55
CA ASN A 89 -49.25 -33.02 -56.97
C ASN A 89 -47.88 -33.05 -57.67
N GLY A 90 -47.73 -33.86 -58.73
CA GLY A 90 -46.46 -34.12 -59.42
C GLY A 90 -45.90 -35.51 -59.19
N SER A 91 -46.35 -36.22 -58.15
CA SER A 91 -45.90 -37.59 -57.85
C SER A 91 -47.02 -38.53 -57.44
N LYS A 92 -48.11 -38.01 -56.85
CA LYS A 92 -49.29 -38.79 -56.48
C LYS A 92 -50.57 -37.96 -56.51
N TRP A 93 -51.70 -38.66 -56.55
CA TRP A 93 -53.04 -38.14 -56.33
C TRP A 93 -53.24 -37.84 -54.86
N LEU A 94 -53.59 -36.59 -54.55
CA LEU A 94 -53.98 -36.14 -53.22
C LEU A 94 -55.45 -35.77 -53.21
N ARG A 95 -56.16 -36.18 -52.16
CA ARG A 95 -57.57 -35.84 -51.94
C ARG A 95 -57.70 -34.42 -51.40
N LEU A 96 -58.72 -33.69 -51.84
CA LEU A 96 -59.17 -32.47 -51.17
C LEU A 96 -60.09 -32.88 -50.00
N ILE A 97 -59.70 -32.53 -48.78
CA ILE A 97 -60.44 -32.84 -47.54
C ILE A 97 -61.13 -31.60 -46.96
N ASN A 98 -62.21 -31.78 -46.21
CA ASN A 98 -62.86 -30.71 -45.42
C ASN A 98 -62.77 -30.99 -43.90
N SER A 99 -63.30 -30.09 -43.06
CA SER A 99 -63.31 -30.24 -41.59
C SER A 99 -64.09 -31.44 -41.08
N ASP A 100 -65.01 -31.98 -41.88
CA ASP A 100 -65.77 -33.17 -41.51
C ASP A 100 -64.95 -34.46 -41.74
N ASP A 101 -63.89 -34.38 -42.55
CA ASP A 101 -62.92 -35.47 -42.76
C ASP A 101 -61.84 -35.54 -41.65
N SER A 102 -61.82 -34.61 -40.67
CA SER A 102 -60.75 -34.47 -39.64
C SER A 102 -61.11 -34.96 -38.22
N ASN A 103 -61.67 -36.15 -38.07
CA ASN A 103 -61.82 -36.76 -36.73
C ASN A 103 -60.44 -37.08 -36.10
N GLY A 104 -59.96 -36.25 -35.15
CA GLY A 104 -58.92 -36.66 -34.17
C GLY A 104 -57.64 -35.83 -34.08
N VAL A 105 -57.69 -34.49 -33.95
CA VAL A 105 -56.47 -33.65 -33.77
C VAL A 105 -56.59 -32.65 -32.60
N VAL A 106 -57.33 -32.97 -31.52
CA VAL A 106 -57.42 -32.08 -30.34
C VAL A 106 -56.81 -32.76 -29.12
N THR A 107 -55.74 -32.15 -28.57
CA THR A 107 -55.18 -32.49 -27.26
C THR A 107 -55.76 -31.56 -26.19
N THR A 108 -55.98 -32.05 -24.96
CA THR A 108 -56.51 -31.24 -23.84
C THR A 108 -55.69 -31.40 -22.57
N LEU A 109 -55.61 -30.34 -21.77
CA LEU A 109 -55.04 -30.34 -20.42
C LEU A 109 -56.08 -29.77 -19.43
N VAL A 110 -56.39 -30.51 -18.37
CA VAL A 110 -57.41 -30.17 -17.37
C VAL A 110 -56.76 -30.14 -15.98
N ASP A 111 -57.05 -29.10 -15.20
CA ASP A 111 -56.74 -29.00 -13.76
C ASP A 111 -57.83 -29.73 -12.97
N ASN A 112 -57.44 -30.64 -12.07
CA ASN A 112 -58.37 -31.43 -11.26
C ASN A 112 -58.75 -30.76 -9.93
N ASN A 113 -58.20 -29.57 -9.64
CA ASN A 113 -58.43 -28.83 -8.39
C ASN A 113 -58.02 -29.58 -7.11
N ASP A 114 -57.18 -30.60 -7.23
CA ASP A 114 -56.66 -31.44 -6.14
C ASP A 114 -55.12 -31.52 -6.10
N GLY A 115 -54.44 -30.63 -6.84
CA GLY A 115 -52.98 -30.63 -7.00
C GLY A 115 -52.49 -31.37 -8.26
N THR A 116 -53.39 -32.10 -8.96
CA THR A 116 -53.05 -32.86 -10.16
C THR A 116 -53.63 -32.27 -11.46
N PHE A 117 -53.00 -32.61 -12.59
CA PHE A 117 -53.45 -32.27 -13.94
C PHE A 117 -53.64 -33.53 -14.80
N THR A 118 -54.63 -33.52 -15.69
CA THR A 118 -54.88 -34.61 -16.66
C THR A 118 -54.67 -34.16 -18.09
N TYR A 119 -53.73 -34.80 -18.79
CA TYR A 119 -53.48 -34.66 -20.22
C TYR A 119 -54.25 -35.73 -21.01
N THR A 120 -54.94 -35.33 -22.09
CA THR A 120 -55.58 -36.25 -23.05
C THR A 120 -54.96 -36.06 -24.45
N SER A 121 -54.37 -37.12 -25.02
CA SER A 121 -53.79 -37.11 -26.38
C SER A 121 -54.82 -37.31 -27.48
N GLU A 122 -54.40 -37.11 -28.73
CA GLU A 122 -55.19 -37.26 -29.96
C GLU A 122 -55.76 -38.68 -30.19
N ASN A 123 -55.17 -39.69 -29.54
CA ASN A 123 -55.67 -41.07 -29.52
C ASN A 123 -56.56 -41.39 -28.29
N ASN A 124 -56.98 -40.37 -27.54
CA ASN A 124 -57.76 -40.47 -26.30
C ASN A 124 -57.06 -41.17 -25.12
N THR A 125 -55.72 -41.26 -25.13
CA THR A 125 -54.98 -41.73 -23.94
C THR A 125 -54.92 -40.61 -22.91
N GLN A 126 -55.26 -40.93 -21.66
CA GLN A 126 -55.19 -39.99 -20.54
C GLN A 126 -54.01 -40.28 -19.63
N THR A 127 -53.31 -39.23 -19.21
CA THR A 127 -52.21 -39.27 -18.24
C THR A 127 -52.45 -38.21 -17.17
N THR A 128 -52.55 -38.62 -15.91
CA THR A 128 -52.60 -37.70 -14.76
C THR A 128 -51.23 -37.57 -14.13
N PHE A 129 -50.82 -36.35 -13.79
CA PHE A 129 -49.57 -36.07 -13.09
C PHE A 129 -49.78 -35.00 -12.01
N ASP A 130 -49.00 -35.10 -10.94
CA ASP A 130 -49.01 -34.17 -9.82
C ASP A 130 -48.06 -32.99 -10.09
N ALA A 131 -48.51 -31.77 -9.81
CA ALA A 131 -47.71 -30.54 -9.94
C ALA A 131 -47.11 -30.07 -8.61
N ASP A 132 -47.61 -30.54 -7.47
CA ASP A 132 -47.28 -30.03 -6.14
C ASP A 132 -46.61 -31.14 -5.31
N GLY A 133 -45.29 -31.13 -5.21
CA GLY A 133 -44.60 -32.06 -4.30
C GLY A 133 -44.91 -31.70 -2.84
N ASP A 134 -45.62 -32.57 -2.13
CA ASP A 134 -46.00 -32.39 -0.72
C ASP A 134 -44.77 -32.18 0.18
N LEU A 135 -44.77 -31.05 0.89
CA LEU A 135 -43.79 -30.73 1.93
C LEU A 135 -44.40 -31.09 3.30
N ILE A 136 -43.90 -32.12 3.94
CA ILE A 136 -44.40 -32.67 5.21
C ILE A 136 -43.48 -32.23 6.36
N ASP A 137 -44.05 -31.68 7.44
CA ASP A 137 -43.36 -31.46 8.71
C ASP A 137 -43.34 -32.77 9.54
N ASN A 138 -42.15 -33.23 9.92
CA ASN A 138 -41.97 -34.48 10.67
C ASN A 138 -42.08 -34.29 12.19
N ASN A 139 -42.35 -33.08 12.70
CA ASN A 139 -42.42 -32.73 14.12
C ASN A 139 -41.17 -33.09 14.94
N ASN A 140 -40.01 -33.19 14.27
CA ASN A 140 -38.72 -33.50 14.87
C ASN A 140 -37.59 -32.59 14.36
N GLY A 141 -37.94 -31.41 13.81
CA GLY A 141 -36.98 -30.44 13.25
C GLY A 141 -36.66 -30.65 11.76
N THR A 142 -37.15 -31.72 11.14
CA THR A 142 -36.91 -32.01 9.73
C THR A 142 -38.18 -31.90 8.88
N PHE A 143 -38.00 -31.56 7.60
CA PHE A 143 -39.06 -31.57 6.59
C PHE A 143 -38.78 -32.62 5.53
N THR A 144 -39.85 -33.26 5.03
CA THR A 144 -39.79 -34.25 3.96
C THR A 144 -40.47 -33.70 2.71
N TYR A 145 -39.74 -33.67 1.59
CA TYR A 145 -40.27 -33.33 0.27
C TYR A 145 -40.28 -34.58 -0.60
N THR A 146 -41.42 -34.88 -1.22
CA THR A 146 -41.53 -35.94 -2.24
C THR A 146 -41.79 -35.30 -3.59
N ASN A 147 -40.92 -35.55 -4.57
CA ASN A 147 -41.12 -35.00 -5.92
C ASN A 147 -42.07 -35.87 -6.75
N ALA A 148 -42.48 -35.37 -7.93
CA ALA A 148 -43.34 -36.09 -8.88
C ALA A 148 -42.79 -37.44 -9.40
N ALA A 149 -41.51 -37.76 -9.15
CA ALA A 149 -40.90 -39.06 -9.47
C ALA A 149 -40.88 -40.02 -8.25
N ASN A 150 -41.56 -39.67 -7.15
CA ASN A 150 -41.52 -40.36 -5.86
C ASN A 150 -40.14 -40.40 -5.20
N THR A 151 -39.22 -39.51 -5.59
CA THR A 151 -37.95 -39.34 -4.89
C THR A 151 -38.18 -38.53 -3.63
N VAL A 152 -37.83 -39.12 -2.48
CA VAL A 152 -37.96 -38.49 -1.17
C VAL A 152 -36.65 -37.79 -0.80
N THR A 153 -36.74 -36.51 -0.46
CA THR A 153 -35.64 -35.72 0.12
C THR A 153 -36.05 -35.25 1.51
N THR A 154 -35.31 -35.66 2.53
CA THR A 154 -35.44 -35.10 3.89
C THR A 154 -34.33 -34.10 4.12
N PHE A 155 -34.68 -32.92 4.62
CA PHE A 155 -33.72 -31.89 4.99
C PHE A 155 -34.06 -31.31 6.35
N ASP A 156 -33.01 -30.86 7.02
CA ASP A 156 -33.08 -30.29 8.35
C ASP A 156 -33.28 -28.77 8.25
N ALA A 157 -34.26 -28.25 8.97
CA ALA A 157 -34.37 -26.83 9.23
C ALA A 157 -33.62 -26.55 10.54
N LYS A 158 -32.29 -26.39 10.44
CA LYS A 158 -31.42 -26.19 11.61
C LYS A 158 -31.95 -25.10 12.53
N LEU A 159 -32.45 -25.50 13.70
CA LEU A 159 -32.96 -24.61 14.73
C LEU A 159 -32.09 -24.79 15.97
N THR A 160 -31.35 -23.76 16.33
CA THR A 160 -30.66 -23.70 17.62
C THR A 160 -31.50 -22.92 18.61
N SER A 161 -31.61 -23.42 19.84
CA SER A 161 -32.21 -22.68 20.96
C SER A 161 -31.13 -22.16 21.89
N VAL A 162 -31.34 -20.96 22.42
CA VAL A 162 -30.46 -20.34 23.41
C VAL A 162 -31.31 -20.00 24.64
N ILE A 163 -30.94 -20.56 25.78
CA ILE A 163 -31.59 -20.32 27.07
C ILE A 163 -30.61 -19.57 27.96
N ASP A 164 -31.07 -18.44 28.53
CA ASP A 164 -30.37 -17.76 29.63
C ASP A 164 -30.70 -18.45 30.95
N ASN A 165 -29.68 -18.97 31.64
CA ASN A 165 -29.86 -19.73 32.88
C ASN A 165 -29.99 -18.82 34.11
N SER A 166 -29.91 -17.48 33.95
CA SER A 166 -30.00 -16.49 35.02
C SER A 166 -28.91 -16.60 36.10
N ASP A 167 -27.84 -17.35 35.84
CA ASP A 167 -26.66 -17.53 36.70
C ASP A 167 -25.36 -17.03 36.02
N GLY A 168 -25.50 -16.30 34.92
CA GLY A 168 -24.37 -15.84 34.10
C GLY A 168 -23.91 -16.86 33.06
N THR A 169 -24.62 -17.96 32.89
CA THR A 169 -24.41 -18.94 31.81
C THR A 169 -25.57 -18.95 30.81
N TYR A 170 -25.28 -19.41 29.59
CA TYR A 170 -26.24 -19.66 28.53
C TYR A 170 -26.11 -21.10 28.06
N THR A 171 -27.24 -21.79 27.92
CA THR A 171 -27.29 -23.13 27.33
C THR A 171 -27.73 -23.03 25.88
N ILE A 172 -26.85 -23.46 24.97
CA ILE A 172 -27.13 -23.61 23.55
C ILE A 172 -27.48 -25.08 23.30
N THR A 173 -28.65 -25.34 22.76
CA THR A 173 -29.07 -26.70 22.37
C THR A 173 -29.27 -26.76 20.87
N ASP A 174 -28.60 -27.72 20.23
CA ASP A 174 -28.77 -27.97 18.81
C ASP A 174 -30.07 -28.75 18.50
N ASP A 175 -30.31 -28.95 17.21
CA ASP A 175 -31.44 -29.68 16.64
C ASP A 175 -31.45 -31.18 17.00
N PHE A 176 -30.32 -31.74 17.43
CA PHE A 176 -30.21 -33.12 17.94
C PHE A 176 -30.44 -33.22 19.45
N GLY A 177 -30.77 -32.10 20.12
CA GLY A 177 -30.94 -32.05 21.57
C GLY A 177 -29.62 -32.14 22.34
N ILE A 178 -28.48 -31.96 21.66
CA ILE A 178 -27.18 -31.88 22.30
C ILE A 178 -27.00 -30.45 22.81
N SER A 179 -26.77 -30.32 24.12
CA SER A 179 -26.58 -29.03 24.76
C SER A 179 -25.12 -28.77 25.12
N ILE A 180 -24.67 -27.54 24.92
CA ILE A 180 -23.44 -26.98 25.50
C ILE A 180 -23.79 -25.78 26.35
N THR A 181 -23.18 -25.68 27.53
CA THR A 181 -23.32 -24.49 28.39
C THR A 181 -22.07 -23.63 28.25
N ILE A 182 -22.26 -22.35 27.97
CA ILE A 182 -21.22 -21.35 27.82
C ILE A 182 -21.44 -20.21 28.83
N GLY A 183 -20.37 -19.55 29.28
CA GLY A 183 -20.45 -18.58 30.38
C GLY A 183 -20.25 -19.23 31.75
N GLY A 184 -20.30 -18.42 32.82
CA GLY A 184 -20.10 -18.88 34.21
C GLY A 184 -18.65 -18.95 34.67
N ALA A 185 -17.68 -18.80 33.78
CA ALA A 185 -16.37 -18.32 34.20
C ALA A 185 -16.57 -16.88 34.65
N THR A 186 -16.37 -16.59 35.94
CA THR A 186 -16.21 -15.22 36.44
C THR A 186 -15.36 -14.45 35.43
N GLU A 187 -15.85 -13.30 34.98
CA GLU A 187 -15.05 -12.34 34.23
C GLU A 187 -13.65 -12.30 34.85
N THR A 188 -12.64 -12.42 33.99
CA THR A 188 -11.22 -12.58 34.33
C THR A 188 -10.78 -11.57 35.38
N THR A 189 -10.98 -11.91 36.66
CA THR A 189 -10.72 -10.99 37.77
C THR A 189 -9.27 -11.21 38.15
N THR A 190 -8.38 -10.64 37.35
CA THR A 190 -6.99 -10.49 37.76
C THR A 190 -6.92 -9.41 38.84
N THR A 191 -6.09 -9.63 39.85
CA THR A 191 -5.86 -8.64 40.90
C THR A 191 -4.38 -8.32 41.00
N LEU A 192 -4.07 -7.05 41.24
CA LEU A 192 -2.72 -6.60 41.56
C LEU A 192 -2.78 -5.89 42.92
N VAL A 193 -2.17 -6.50 43.92
CA VAL A 193 -2.18 -6.01 45.31
C VAL A 193 -0.79 -5.48 45.66
N ASP A 194 -0.71 -4.27 46.17
CA ASP A 194 0.52 -3.72 46.77
C ASP A 194 0.75 -4.35 48.15
N ASN A 195 1.91 -4.97 48.35
CA ASN A 195 2.26 -5.62 49.62
C ASN A 195 2.86 -4.64 50.65
N ASN A 196 3.03 -3.35 50.28
CA ASN A 196 3.65 -2.30 51.10
C ASN A 196 5.10 -2.60 51.54
N ASP A 197 5.79 -3.52 50.87
CA ASP A 197 7.17 -3.92 51.15
C ASP A 197 8.10 -3.75 49.93
N GLY A 198 7.62 -3.08 48.88
CA GLY A 198 8.33 -2.95 47.60
C GLY A 198 8.02 -4.06 46.60
N THR A 199 7.08 -4.96 46.91
CA THR A 199 6.58 -5.97 45.97
C THR A 199 5.07 -5.82 45.71
N PHE A 200 4.63 -6.33 44.56
CA PHE A 200 3.22 -6.47 44.19
C PHE A 200 2.87 -7.93 43.98
N THR A 201 1.68 -8.35 44.41
CA THR A 201 1.14 -9.69 44.16
C THR A 201 0.14 -9.62 43.01
N TYR A 202 0.50 -10.19 41.86
CA TYR A 202 -0.42 -10.45 40.77
C TYR A 202 -1.10 -11.81 40.97
N THR A 203 -2.42 -11.86 40.89
CA THR A 203 -3.19 -13.12 40.89
C THR A 203 -3.88 -13.28 39.53
N SER A 204 -3.55 -14.34 38.78
CA SER A 204 -4.22 -14.69 37.52
C SER A 204 -5.57 -15.35 37.75
N GLU A 205 -6.29 -15.55 36.64
CA GLU A 205 -7.64 -16.09 36.56
C GLU A 205 -7.76 -17.54 37.06
N ASP A 206 -6.66 -18.28 37.04
CA ASP A 206 -6.54 -19.63 37.59
C ASP A 206 -6.14 -19.65 39.08
N ASN A 207 -6.10 -18.48 39.72
CA ASN A 207 -5.60 -18.23 41.09
C ASN A 207 -4.09 -18.45 41.27
N THR A 208 -3.31 -18.56 40.20
CA THR A 208 -1.85 -18.56 40.31
C THR A 208 -1.36 -17.17 40.74
N GLN A 209 -0.56 -17.13 41.80
CA GLN A 209 0.03 -15.89 42.30
C GLN A 209 1.47 -15.74 41.81
N THR A 210 1.80 -14.54 41.33
CA THR A 210 3.15 -14.14 40.93
C THR A 210 3.54 -12.88 41.68
N THR A 211 4.67 -12.91 42.38
CA THR A 211 5.23 -11.73 43.05
C THR A 211 6.11 -10.94 42.07
N LEU A 212 5.82 -9.65 41.93
CA LEU A 212 6.56 -8.70 41.11
C LEU A 212 7.34 -7.77 42.05
N THR A 213 8.67 -7.76 41.94
CA THR A 213 9.51 -6.85 42.73
C THR A 213 9.61 -5.51 42.01
N SER A 214 9.30 -4.41 42.70
CA SER A 214 9.56 -3.07 42.20
C SER A 214 11.02 -2.68 42.44
N GLY A 215 11.62 -1.97 41.49
CA GLY A 215 12.92 -1.34 41.74
C GLY A 215 12.76 -0.16 42.70
N SER A 216 13.78 0.13 43.49
CA SER A 216 13.78 1.28 44.41
C SER A 216 14.73 2.38 43.92
N LEU A 217 14.39 3.64 44.15
CA LEU A 217 15.28 4.77 43.90
C LEU A 217 15.63 5.44 45.23
N THR A 218 16.90 5.41 45.61
CA THR A 218 17.41 6.02 46.86
C THR A 218 18.18 7.30 46.53
N ASN A 219 17.92 8.39 47.24
CA ASN A 219 18.73 9.61 47.18
C ASN A 219 19.95 9.45 48.09
N ASN A 220 21.16 9.62 47.56
CA ASN A 220 22.41 9.45 48.31
C ASN A 220 22.82 10.71 49.10
N GLY A 221 22.12 11.83 48.94
CA GLY A 221 22.39 13.08 49.65
C GLY A 221 23.60 13.87 49.11
N ASP A 222 24.24 13.38 48.05
CA ASP A 222 25.41 13.98 47.39
C ASP A 222 25.11 14.47 45.95
N GLY A 223 23.83 14.55 45.58
CA GLY A 223 23.38 14.87 44.22
C GLY A 223 23.32 13.67 43.27
N SER A 224 23.61 12.45 43.75
CA SER A 224 23.36 11.22 43.03
C SER A 224 22.16 10.44 43.58
N TYR A 225 21.60 9.58 42.74
CA TYR A 225 20.57 8.62 43.10
C TYR A 225 21.06 7.21 42.79
N THR A 226 20.69 6.23 43.60
CA THR A 226 20.92 4.81 43.33
C THR A 226 19.60 4.16 42.99
N PHE A 227 19.48 3.68 41.75
CA PHE A 227 18.40 2.78 41.35
C PHE A 227 18.82 1.34 41.66
N THR A 228 18.02 0.62 42.43
CA THR A 228 18.17 -0.81 42.70
C THR A 228 17.09 -1.53 41.92
N ASP A 229 17.47 -2.41 40.99
CA ASP A 229 16.50 -3.17 40.21
C ASP A 229 15.86 -4.33 41.01
N ALA A 230 14.90 -5.00 40.39
CA ALA A 230 14.18 -6.14 40.97
C ALA A 230 15.08 -7.32 41.38
N THR A 231 16.31 -7.40 40.87
CA THR A 231 17.31 -8.43 41.19
C THR A 231 18.32 -7.97 42.25
N GLY A 232 18.19 -6.73 42.74
CA GLY A 232 19.10 -6.14 43.71
C GLY A 232 20.35 -5.50 43.10
N ILE A 233 20.43 -5.37 41.77
CA ILE A 233 21.56 -4.70 41.11
C ILE A 233 21.40 -3.19 41.25
N ASN A 234 22.45 -2.55 41.75
CA ASN A 234 22.50 -1.10 41.93
C ASN A 234 23.12 -0.42 40.70
N THR A 235 22.43 0.60 40.18
CA THR A 235 22.92 1.53 39.17
C THR A 235 22.91 2.93 39.75
N THR A 236 24.07 3.59 39.78
CA THR A 236 24.16 4.99 40.19
C THR A 236 23.81 5.90 39.03
N ILE A 237 22.83 6.76 39.26
CA ILE A 237 22.36 7.81 38.36
C ILE A 237 22.85 9.13 38.94
N LEU A 238 23.74 9.81 38.23
CA LEU A 238 24.09 11.18 38.58
C LEU A 238 22.93 12.07 38.16
N ALA A 239 22.33 12.81 39.09
CA ALA A 239 21.39 13.85 38.69
C ALA A 239 22.15 14.85 37.82
N SER A 240 21.67 15.09 36.61
CA SER A 240 22.33 15.97 35.64
C SER A 240 22.26 17.46 36.02
N THR A 241 22.39 17.79 37.30
CA THR A 241 22.77 19.13 37.78
C THR A 241 24.29 19.26 37.96
N GLY A 242 25.05 18.21 37.63
CA GLY A 242 26.47 18.32 37.28
C GLY A 242 26.66 18.56 35.79
N LEU A 243 25.99 19.57 35.20
CA LEU A 243 26.64 20.22 34.07
C LEU A 243 27.94 20.75 34.64
N ALA A 244 29.06 20.36 34.05
CA ALA A 244 30.32 21.04 34.29
C ALA A 244 30.02 22.54 34.32
N ILE A 245 30.43 23.23 35.37
CA ILE A 245 30.49 24.69 35.35
C ILE A 245 31.32 24.99 34.09
N GLU A 246 30.67 25.41 33.01
CA GLU A 246 31.34 26.07 31.90
C GLU A 246 32.04 27.25 32.58
N PRO A 247 33.38 27.29 32.65
CA PRO A 247 34.05 28.21 33.57
C PRO A 247 33.95 29.66 33.11
N TRP A 248 33.19 29.96 32.04
CA TRP A 248 33.08 31.24 31.36
C TRP A 248 31.69 31.85 31.61
N ASN A 249 31.66 32.91 32.42
CA ASN A 249 30.46 33.69 32.69
C ASN A 249 30.45 34.99 31.88
N GLY A 250 29.27 35.43 31.43
CA GLY A 250 29.07 36.74 30.82
C GLY A 250 29.26 37.86 31.84
N VAL A 251 29.92 38.94 31.43
CA VAL A 251 30.14 40.13 32.30
C VAL A 251 28.87 40.96 32.51
N ASP A 252 27.84 40.76 31.70
CA ASP A 252 26.60 41.55 31.70
C ASP A 252 25.58 41.06 32.73
N ASP A 253 25.44 39.74 32.90
CA ASP A 253 24.46 39.13 33.80
C ASP A 253 25.08 38.21 34.87
N ASN A 254 26.40 38.04 34.85
CA ASN A 254 27.16 37.12 35.72
C ASN A 254 26.72 35.64 35.60
N GLY A 255 25.93 35.29 34.59
CA GLY A 255 25.48 33.95 34.25
C GLY A 255 26.39 33.26 33.23
N PRO A 256 26.11 32.00 32.85
CA PRO A 256 26.90 31.27 31.86
C PRO A 256 26.84 31.95 30.50
N ALA A 257 27.99 32.12 29.84
CA ALA A 257 28.04 32.71 28.51
C ALA A 257 27.28 31.84 27.48
N THR A 258 26.51 32.47 26.58
CA THR A 258 25.65 31.75 25.62
C THR A 258 26.02 31.96 24.16
N ASP A 259 26.83 32.97 23.85
CA ASP A 259 27.33 33.28 22.50
C ASP A 259 28.84 33.55 22.50
N ASN A 260 29.48 33.31 21.35
CA ASN A 260 30.91 33.57 21.14
C ASN A 260 31.26 35.06 20.94
N THR A 261 30.26 35.94 21.03
CA THR A 261 30.42 37.39 20.91
C THR A 261 30.37 38.12 22.26
N GLU A 262 30.07 37.41 23.35
CA GLU A 262 29.98 37.98 24.69
C GLU A 262 31.36 38.26 25.29
N ASP A 263 31.43 39.29 26.13
CA ASP A 263 32.57 39.52 27.01
C ASP A 263 32.50 38.54 28.19
N ILE A 264 33.53 37.70 28.36
CA ILE A 264 33.53 36.59 29.32
C ILE A 264 34.58 36.73 30.43
N TYR A 265 34.29 36.17 31.61
CA TYR A 265 35.25 36.00 32.71
C TYR A 265 35.20 34.60 33.32
N THR A 266 36.28 34.18 33.97
CA THR A 266 36.35 32.90 34.71
C THR A 266 36.53 33.11 36.21
N LEU A 267 36.03 32.18 37.02
CA LEU A 267 36.20 32.19 38.48
C LEU A 267 37.50 31.50 38.95
N GLY A 268 38.21 30.83 38.05
CA GLY A 268 39.44 30.11 38.35
C GLY A 268 40.49 30.23 37.24
N ASP A 269 41.59 29.50 37.42
CA ASP A 269 42.74 29.49 36.53
C ASP A 269 42.37 29.00 35.11
N VAL A 270 42.90 29.67 34.09
CA VAL A 270 42.66 29.36 32.67
C VAL A 270 43.81 28.52 32.12
N GLY A 271 43.53 27.26 31.78
CA GLY A 271 44.45 26.36 31.08
C GLY A 271 44.10 26.23 29.60
N ILE A 272 45.02 26.61 28.71
CA ILE A 272 44.91 26.36 27.26
C ILE A 272 45.90 25.24 26.90
N GLY A 273 45.37 24.07 26.50
CA GLY A 273 46.20 22.88 26.22
C GLY A 273 46.66 22.10 27.47
N THR A 274 46.11 22.43 28.65
CA THR A 274 46.31 21.70 29.91
C THR A 274 45.00 21.68 30.71
N ASN A 275 44.74 20.60 31.44
CA ASN A 275 43.59 20.45 32.33
C ASN A 275 43.94 20.67 33.82
N THR A 276 45.20 20.99 34.11
CA THR A 276 45.72 21.22 35.46
C THR A 276 46.65 22.44 35.46
N PRO A 277 46.12 23.65 35.19
CA PRO A 277 46.94 24.85 35.20
C PRO A 277 47.59 25.06 36.57
N SER A 278 48.87 25.44 36.56
CA SER A 278 49.69 25.73 37.74
C SER A 278 49.76 27.23 38.08
N ALA A 279 49.11 28.06 37.26
CA ALA A 279 49.00 29.50 37.40
C ALA A 279 47.67 29.98 36.83
N THR A 280 47.28 31.21 37.17
CA THR A 280 46.00 31.82 36.74
C THR A 280 45.80 31.89 35.23
N LEU A 281 46.86 31.96 34.44
CA LEU A 281 46.82 31.73 33.00
C LEU A 281 48.01 30.86 32.61
N GLU A 282 47.71 29.66 32.11
CA GLU A 282 48.72 28.76 31.58
C GLU A 282 48.37 28.35 30.15
N VAL A 283 49.31 28.54 29.23
CA VAL A 283 49.20 28.06 27.85
C VAL A 283 50.28 26.99 27.66
N ASN A 284 49.87 25.74 27.57
CA ASN A 284 50.75 24.63 27.19
C ASN A 284 50.87 24.57 25.65
N GLY A 285 51.56 25.56 25.10
CA GLY A 285 51.69 25.76 23.66
C GLY A 285 52.31 27.11 23.33
N ASN A 286 52.27 27.50 22.06
CA ASN A 286 52.79 28.78 21.62
C ASN A 286 51.75 29.89 21.81
N VAL A 287 52.19 31.10 22.19
CA VAL A 287 51.34 32.28 22.31
C VAL A 287 51.63 33.25 21.16
N ILE A 288 50.62 33.58 20.35
CA ILE A 288 50.71 34.63 19.33
C ILE A 288 50.16 35.92 19.92
N ILE A 289 50.93 37.00 19.84
CA ILE A 289 50.52 38.34 20.33
C ILE A 289 50.31 39.25 19.14
N GLY A 290 49.09 39.78 18.99
CA GLY A 290 48.67 40.65 17.89
C GLY A 290 48.22 39.90 16.62
N ASN A 291 47.43 40.56 15.78
CA ASN A 291 46.92 39.97 14.53
C ASN A 291 48.08 39.67 13.57
N GLY A 292 48.32 38.39 13.26
CA GLY A 292 49.43 37.94 12.42
C GLY A 292 50.80 37.94 13.12
N GLY A 293 50.86 38.01 14.44
CA GLY A 293 52.12 37.99 15.19
C GLY A 293 52.90 36.67 15.05
N THR A 294 54.22 36.72 15.27
CA THR A 294 55.06 35.53 15.39
C THR A 294 54.86 34.91 16.77
N ALA A 295 54.67 33.59 16.82
CA ALA A 295 54.40 32.90 18.07
C ALA A 295 55.61 32.92 19.00
N ILE A 296 55.43 33.30 20.26
CA ILE A 296 56.42 33.10 21.31
C ILE A 296 56.28 31.66 21.79
N ARG A 297 57.31 30.85 21.58
CA ARG A 297 57.35 29.44 21.99
C ARG A 297 57.80 29.28 23.44
N ARG A 298 58.74 30.12 23.87
CA ARG A 298 59.29 30.08 25.21
C ARG A 298 59.88 31.43 25.61
N SER A 299 59.63 31.84 26.85
CA SER A 299 60.34 32.95 27.50
C SER A 299 61.18 32.38 28.65
N LEU A 300 62.48 32.65 28.62
CA LEU A 300 63.44 32.14 29.59
C LEU A 300 64.06 33.33 30.32
N SER A 301 63.96 33.37 31.64
CA SER A 301 64.53 34.46 32.45
C SER A 301 65.51 33.93 33.48
N THR A 302 66.57 34.68 33.74
CA THR A 302 67.46 34.43 34.88
C THR A 302 68.09 35.72 35.36
N THR A 303 68.75 35.66 36.52
CA THR A 303 69.50 36.77 37.10
C THR A 303 70.89 36.33 37.51
N ALA A 304 71.86 37.22 37.43
CA ALA A 304 73.18 37.02 38.01
C ALA A 304 73.71 38.32 38.60
N VAL A 305 74.49 38.21 39.67
CA VAL A 305 75.28 39.32 40.18
C VAL A 305 76.50 39.45 39.29
N LEU A 306 76.63 40.59 38.62
CA LEU A 306 77.78 40.90 37.77
C LEU A 306 78.55 42.06 38.39
N ASP A 307 79.87 41.95 38.33
CA ASP A 307 80.82 42.95 38.77
C ASP A 307 81.75 43.26 37.61
N PHE A 308 81.51 44.38 36.94
CA PHE A 308 82.31 44.80 35.79
C PHE A 308 83.54 45.57 36.30
N PRO A 309 84.76 45.02 36.15
CA PRO A 309 85.96 45.64 36.70
C PRO A 309 86.43 46.83 35.85
N ASP A 310 87.06 47.82 36.48
CA ASP A 310 87.86 48.92 35.89
C ASP A 310 87.33 49.55 34.60
N ARG A 311 86.40 50.50 34.74
CA ARG A 311 85.74 51.24 33.66
C ARG A 311 86.61 52.18 32.82
N ARG A 312 87.89 52.37 33.17
CA ARG A 312 88.78 53.33 32.49
C ARG A 312 89.27 52.81 31.14
N VAL A 313 89.10 51.53 30.85
CA VAL A 313 89.50 50.93 29.55
C VAL A 313 88.32 50.95 28.56
N ILE A 314 88.56 51.27 27.29
CA ILE A 314 87.46 51.33 26.28
C ILE A 314 86.88 49.93 25.99
N ASN A 315 87.66 48.87 26.20
CA ASN A 315 87.24 47.48 26.01
C ASN A 315 87.22 46.74 27.34
N GLN A 316 86.04 46.72 27.96
CA GLN A 316 85.78 45.98 29.18
C GLN A 316 85.64 44.48 28.94
N PRO A 317 85.93 43.63 29.96
CA PRO A 317 85.72 42.21 29.86
C PRO A 317 84.23 41.88 29.67
N GLU A 318 84.02 40.81 28.92
CA GLU A 318 82.71 40.22 28.70
C GLU A 318 82.39 39.32 29.89
N LEU A 319 81.27 39.60 30.55
CA LEU A 319 80.75 38.75 31.62
C LEU A 319 79.62 37.89 31.08
N THR A 320 79.41 36.73 31.68
CA THR A 320 78.43 35.76 31.18
C THR A 320 77.39 35.41 32.23
N ILE A 321 76.20 35.11 31.75
CA ILE A 321 75.10 34.54 32.52
C ILE A 321 74.69 33.24 31.83
N THR A 322 74.59 32.16 32.60
CA THR A 322 74.05 30.89 32.10
C THR A 322 72.53 30.94 32.10
N LEU A 323 71.93 30.74 30.94
CA LEU A 323 70.49 30.62 30.75
C LEU A 323 70.18 29.39 29.90
N ALA A 324 69.87 28.28 30.57
CA ALA A 324 69.57 27.02 29.90
C ALA A 324 68.41 27.18 28.91
N GLY A 325 68.62 26.75 27.68
CA GLY A 325 67.66 26.81 26.59
C GLY A 325 67.84 27.97 25.61
N ALA A 326 68.67 28.98 25.91
CA ALA A 326 68.94 30.09 24.99
C ALA A 326 69.80 29.65 23.79
N ASN A 327 69.45 30.08 22.57
CA ASN A 327 70.14 29.77 21.33
C ASN A 327 70.65 31.04 20.62
N ILE A 328 71.70 30.90 19.82
CA ILE A 328 72.22 32.01 19.01
C ILE A 328 71.11 32.52 18.08
N GLY A 329 70.85 33.83 18.11
CA GLY A 329 69.82 34.48 17.31
C GLY A 329 68.50 34.72 18.04
N ASP A 330 68.31 34.17 19.25
CA ASP A 330 67.14 34.49 20.06
C ASP A 330 67.12 35.98 20.44
N VAL A 331 65.92 36.56 20.56
CA VAL A 331 65.76 37.94 21.02
C VAL A 331 65.95 37.99 22.52
N LEU A 332 66.72 38.96 22.98
CA LEU A 332 67.10 39.15 24.38
C LEU A 332 66.69 40.55 24.84
N CYS A 333 66.23 40.64 26.08
CA CYS A 333 66.17 41.90 26.82
C CYS A 333 67.06 41.85 28.07
N LEU A 334 67.72 42.97 28.36
CA LEU A 334 68.61 43.15 29.50
C LEU A 334 67.98 44.13 30.49
N GLY A 335 67.76 43.68 31.72
CA GLY A 335 67.42 44.51 32.86
C GLY A 335 68.69 44.97 33.57
N VAL A 336 69.00 46.26 33.44
CA VAL A 336 70.12 46.91 34.15
C VAL A 336 69.60 47.47 35.48
N PRO A 337 70.15 47.04 36.64
CA PRO A 337 69.70 47.52 37.94
C PRO A 337 70.14 48.97 38.19
N PRO A 338 69.41 49.76 38.99
CA PRO A 338 69.78 51.15 39.31
C PRO A 338 71.20 51.31 39.86
N ALA A 339 71.69 50.34 40.66
CA ALA A 339 73.05 50.36 41.19
C ALA A 339 74.14 50.26 40.09
N ALA A 340 73.80 49.74 38.91
CA ALA A 340 74.66 49.67 37.74
C ALA A 340 74.36 50.78 36.71
N MET A 341 73.38 51.64 36.96
CA MET A 341 73.08 52.81 36.13
C MET A 341 74.02 53.94 36.50
N ILE A 342 75.10 54.05 35.75
CA ILE A 342 76.19 55.00 35.97
C ILE A 342 76.40 55.85 34.73
N THR A 343 76.82 57.10 34.91
CA THR A 343 76.97 58.06 33.81
C THR A 343 77.95 57.55 32.75
N PHE A 344 77.64 57.82 31.48
CA PHE A 344 78.43 57.45 30.31
C PHE A 344 78.64 55.94 30.09
N ALA A 345 77.93 55.06 30.82
CA ALA A 345 77.94 53.62 30.54
C ALA A 345 76.71 53.17 29.74
N TYR A 346 76.93 52.24 28.80
CA TYR A 346 75.85 51.47 28.17
C TYR A 346 76.20 49.98 28.17
N TYR A 347 75.19 49.15 28.06
CA TYR A 347 75.32 47.70 28.11
C TYR A 347 74.84 47.10 26.79
N ILE A 348 75.58 46.13 26.28
CA ILE A 348 75.19 45.30 25.14
C ILE A 348 75.11 43.87 25.65
N ALA A 349 74.08 43.14 25.26
CA ALA A 349 73.96 41.74 25.57
C ALA A 349 73.51 40.94 24.35
N TRP A 350 73.96 39.70 24.25
CA TRP A 350 73.58 38.77 23.18
C TRP A 350 73.77 37.31 23.64
N VAL A 351 73.11 36.38 22.96
CA VAL A 351 73.39 34.95 23.12
C VAL A 351 74.67 34.63 22.34
N SER A 352 75.79 34.46 23.04
CA SER A 352 77.10 34.26 22.41
C SER A 352 77.35 32.81 21.99
N SER A 353 76.73 31.88 22.71
CA SER A 353 76.70 30.44 22.40
C SER A 353 75.48 29.80 23.10
N PRO A 354 75.09 28.56 22.74
CA PRO A 354 73.97 27.89 23.40
C PRO A 354 74.10 27.93 24.92
N ASN A 355 73.04 28.36 25.59
CA ASN A 355 72.92 28.55 27.04
C ASN A 355 73.76 29.68 27.66
N VAL A 356 74.47 30.50 26.88
CA VAL A 356 75.36 31.54 27.38
C VAL A 356 74.94 32.91 26.87
N ILE A 357 74.56 33.78 27.80
CA ILE A 357 74.33 35.21 27.53
C ILE A 357 75.59 35.95 27.88
N THR A 358 76.18 36.66 26.91
CA THR A 358 77.29 37.56 27.17
C THR A 358 76.76 38.97 27.35
N ILE A 359 77.22 39.65 28.40
CA ILE A 359 76.95 41.06 28.65
C ILE A 359 78.28 41.80 28.65
N LYS A 360 78.31 42.90 27.90
CA LYS A 360 79.45 43.81 27.82
C LYS A 360 79.02 45.19 28.24
N GLN A 361 79.68 45.73 29.27
CA GLN A 361 79.62 47.14 29.57
C GLN A 361 80.55 47.91 28.64
N ARG A 362 80.15 49.09 28.19
CA ARG A 362 81.00 50.01 27.44
C ARG A 362 80.84 51.43 27.95
N ASN A 363 81.93 52.18 27.87
CA ASN A 363 81.92 53.59 28.14
C ASN A 363 81.71 54.37 26.84
N SER A 364 80.85 55.39 26.84
CA SER A 364 80.65 56.29 25.70
C SER A 364 81.78 57.32 25.58
N SER A 365 82.59 57.52 26.61
CA SER A 365 83.72 58.44 26.61
C SER A 365 84.79 58.02 27.62
N TYR A 366 86.07 58.06 27.25
CA TYR A 366 87.14 57.83 28.22
C TYR A 366 87.19 58.98 29.24
N ASN A 367 86.90 58.68 30.51
CA ASN A 367 87.04 59.62 31.61
C ASN A 367 87.78 58.96 32.80
N PRO A 368 88.97 59.46 33.19
CA PRO A 368 89.76 58.86 34.26
C PRO A 368 89.13 59.01 35.67
N SER A 369 88.07 59.81 35.83
CA SER A 369 87.32 59.93 37.09
C SER A 369 86.10 59.01 37.19
N ASP A 370 85.87 58.15 36.19
CA ASP A 370 84.78 57.19 36.25
C ASP A 370 85.06 56.12 37.33
N SER A 371 84.05 55.85 38.15
CA SER A 371 84.08 54.81 39.19
C SER A 371 83.28 53.59 38.75
N ASP A 372 83.77 52.41 39.14
CA ASP A 372 83.12 51.14 38.89
C ASP A 372 81.77 51.11 39.63
N ALA A 373 80.74 50.59 38.96
CA ALA A 373 79.50 50.30 39.66
C ALA A 373 79.75 49.17 40.67
N PRO A 374 79.11 49.20 41.84
CA PRO A 374 79.15 48.04 42.73
C PRO A 374 78.56 46.81 42.02
N PRO A 375 78.95 45.59 42.43
CA PRO A 375 78.33 44.36 41.97
C PRO A 375 76.81 44.46 42.07
N ALA A 376 76.11 44.16 40.98
CA ALA A 376 74.67 44.35 40.91
C ALA A 376 73.97 43.18 40.21
N THR A 377 72.70 42.96 40.56
CA THR A 377 71.91 41.86 39.98
C THR A 377 71.32 42.27 38.64
N PHE A 378 71.87 41.75 37.55
CA PHE A 378 71.33 41.91 36.21
C PHE A 378 70.28 40.84 35.96
N ARG A 379 69.24 41.18 35.19
CA ARG A 379 68.24 40.24 34.69
C ARG A 379 68.36 40.12 33.19
N VAL A 380 68.26 38.90 32.67
CA VAL A 380 68.16 38.65 31.23
C VAL A 380 66.92 37.83 30.96
N THR A 381 66.19 38.20 29.90
CA THR A 381 65.08 37.39 29.38
C THR A 381 65.27 37.16 27.90
N VAL A 382 65.17 35.90 27.49
CA VAL A 382 65.26 35.46 26.11
C VAL A 382 63.90 34.99 25.62
N PHE A 383 63.49 35.47 24.44
CA PHE A 383 62.27 35.05 23.74
C PHE A 383 62.64 34.20 22.52
N GLN A 384 62.05 33.02 22.45
CA GLN A 384 62.21 32.07 21.35
C GLN A 384 60.95 32.09 20.49
N TYR A 385 61.12 32.26 19.18
CA TYR A 385 60.05 32.38 18.19
C TYR A 385 59.94 31.15 17.28
#